data_AF-A0A0Q9L9S5-F1
#
_entry.id   AF-A0A0Q9L9S5-F1
#
_cell.length_a   1.000
_cell.length_b   1.000
_cell.length_c   1.000
_cell.angle_alpha   90.00
_cell.angle_beta   90.00
_cell.angle_gamma   90.00
#
_symmetry.space_group_name_H-M   'P 1'
#
loop_
_entity.id
_entity.type
_entity.pdbx_description
1 polymer ?
#
loop_
_entity_poly.entity_id
_entity_poly.type
_entity_poly.pdbx_seq_one_letter_code
_entity_poly.pdbx_strand_id
1 'polypeptide(L)'
;MSIKSEQESTRLSDTKHKILPAIRPDEHKKLQLLALACSIHKTQLSAEIIEMAVNNPEIIKWFQDKYKVSPNDRVIPIRSSDGNIQYKRGI
;
A
#
# COMPACT_ATOMS: atom_id res chain seq x y z
N MET A 1 40.04 -18.44 -12.75
CA MET A 1 38.76 -17.80 -13.12
C MET A 1 37.99 -17.61 -11.83
N SER A 2 37.91 -16.39 -11.33
CA SER A 2 37.32 -16.10 -10.02
C SER A 2 36.32 -14.95 -10.13
N ILE A 3 35.22 -15.17 -9.43
CA ILE A 3 33.89 -14.57 -9.55
C ILE A 3 33.90 -13.09 -9.13
N LYS A 4 33.35 -12.21 -9.96
CA LYS A 4 32.93 -10.85 -9.55
C LYS A 4 31.44 -10.90 -9.25
N SER A 5 31.08 -10.95 -7.97
CA SER A 5 29.71 -10.77 -7.52
C SER A 5 29.45 -9.26 -7.35
N GLU A 6 28.86 -8.65 -8.36
CA GLU A 6 28.38 -7.27 -8.32
C GLU A 6 27.07 -7.24 -7.52
N GLN A 7 27.18 -7.05 -6.20
CA GLN A 7 26.00 -6.74 -5.38
C GLN A 7 25.77 -5.23 -5.42
N GLU A 8 25.02 -4.79 -6.42
CA GLU A 8 24.47 -3.44 -6.47
C GLU A 8 23.31 -3.35 -5.45
N SER A 9 23.67 -3.11 -4.19
CA SER A 9 22.73 -2.73 -3.14
C SER A 9 22.16 -1.35 -3.49
N THR A 10 21.05 -1.35 -4.22
CA THR A 10 20.35 -0.15 -4.62
C THR A 10 19.76 0.47 -3.37
N ARG A 11 20.36 1.60 -2.99
CA ARG A 11 20.02 2.47 -1.88
C ARG A 11 18.51 2.73 -1.82
N LEU A 12 17.81 2.04 -0.94
CA LEU A 12 16.56 2.55 -0.39
C LEU A 12 16.96 3.64 0.60
N SER A 13 17.12 4.86 0.12
CA SER A 13 17.28 6.01 0.98
C SER A 13 16.03 6.13 1.84
N ASP A 14 16.17 5.80 3.14
CA ASP A 14 15.19 5.94 4.22
C ASP A 14 14.90 7.41 4.53
N THR A 15 14.60 8.18 3.48
CA THR A 15 14.07 9.52 3.65
C THR A 15 12.60 9.33 3.93
N LYS A 16 12.22 9.42 5.21
CA LYS A 16 10.82 9.56 5.66
C LYS A 16 10.23 10.85 5.10
N HIS A 17 10.06 10.92 3.79
CA HIS A 17 9.21 11.91 3.17
C HIS A 17 7.82 11.63 3.74
N LYS A 18 7.27 12.63 4.44
CA LYS A 18 5.87 12.64 4.80
C LYS A 18 5.11 12.77 3.49
N ILE A 19 4.88 11.64 2.82
CA ILE A 19 4.05 11.55 1.63
C ILE A 19 2.64 11.83 2.15
N LEU A 20 2.27 13.11 2.20
CA LEU A 20 0.87 13.49 2.23
C LEU A 20 0.42 13.39 0.78
N PRO A 21 -0.23 12.29 0.35
CA PRO A 21 -0.85 12.28 -0.97
C PRO A 21 -1.76 13.52 -1.07
N ALA A 22 -1.81 14.13 -2.24
CA ALA A 22 -2.71 15.24 -2.51
C ALA A 22 -4.16 14.74 -2.46
N ILE A 23 -4.70 14.60 -1.25
CA ILE A 23 -6.10 14.26 -1.00
C ILE A 23 -6.92 15.48 -1.43
N ARG A 24 -7.96 15.26 -2.23
CA ARG A 24 -8.81 16.36 -2.68
C ARG A 24 -9.53 16.98 -1.47
N PRO A 25 -9.85 18.29 -1.49
CA PRO A 25 -10.53 18.94 -0.36
C PRO A 25 -11.82 18.25 0.08
N ASP A 26 -12.57 17.65 -0.86
CA ASP A 26 -13.78 16.88 -0.57
C ASP A 26 -13.50 15.57 0.19
N GLU A 27 -12.49 14.82 -0.24
CA GLU A 27 -12.06 13.57 0.41
C GLU A 27 -11.53 13.85 1.83
N HIS A 28 -10.81 14.96 2.02
CA HIS A 28 -10.36 15.38 3.35
C HIS A 28 -11.54 15.69 4.28
N LYS A 29 -12.59 16.34 3.79
CA LYS A 29 -13.81 16.60 4.59
C LYS A 29 -14.53 15.31 4.97
N LYS A 30 -14.70 14.38 4.03
CA LYS A 30 -15.32 13.07 4.30
C LYS A 30 -14.56 12.29 5.36
N LEU A 31 -13.24 12.24 5.24
CA LEU A 31 -12.37 11.60 6.23
C LEU A 31 -12.47 12.28 7.61
N GLN A 32 -12.48 13.61 7.65
CA GLN A 32 -12.61 14.35 8.91
C GLN A 32 -13.96 14.11 9.58
N LEU A 33 -15.07 14.09 8.82
CA LEU A 33 -16.40 13.81 9.34
C LEU A 33 -16.50 12.39 9.91
N LEU A 34 -15.96 11.41 9.20
CA LEU A 34 -15.94 10.03 9.66
C LEU A 34 -15.10 9.87 10.95
N ALA A 35 -13.92 10.50 10.99
CA ALA A 35 -13.07 10.51 12.17
C ALA A 35 -13.77 11.14 13.38
N LEU A 36 -14.50 12.25 13.17
CA LEU A 36 -15.30 12.89 14.21
C LEU A 36 -16.41 11.97 14.73
N ALA A 37 -17.13 11.30 13.83
CA ALA A 37 -18.21 10.38 14.20
C ALA A 37 -17.69 9.18 15.02
N CYS A 38 -16.48 8.70 14.72
CA CYS A 38 -15.82 7.63 15.46
C CYS A 38 -15.02 8.12 16.69
N SER A 39 -15.00 9.43 16.99
CA SER A 39 -14.22 10.02 18.08
C SER A 39 -12.71 9.70 18.06
N ILE A 40 -12.13 9.60 16.86
CA ILE A 40 -10.69 9.32 16.65
C ILE A 40 -10.02 10.43 15.84
N HIS A 41 -8.70 10.48 15.89
CA HIS A 41 -7.94 11.42 15.06
C HIS A 41 -7.98 11.02 13.58
N LYS A 42 -8.11 12.00 12.68
CA LYS A 42 -8.11 11.77 11.23
C LYS A 42 -6.90 10.97 10.72
N THR A 43 -5.74 11.18 11.34
CA THR A 43 -4.49 10.48 11.05
C THR A 43 -4.55 9.01 11.45
N GLN A 44 -5.20 8.70 12.56
CA GLN A 44 -5.43 7.32 12.99
C GLN A 44 -6.38 6.61 12.01
N LEU A 45 -7.52 7.23 11.70
CA LEU A 45 -8.45 6.68 10.71
C LEU A 45 -7.78 6.46 9.34
N SER A 46 -6.91 7.38 8.92
CA SER A 46 -6.15 7.22 7.67
C SER A 46 -5.26 5.98 7.68
N ALA A 47 -4.58 5.74 8.81
CA ALA A 47 -3.72 4.56 8.96
C ALA A 47 -4.55 3.26 8.90
N GLU A 48 -5.68 3.21 9.59
CA GLU A 48 -6.59 2.05 9.58
C GLU A 48 -7.18 1.79 8.18
N ILE A 49 -7.55 2.84 7.45
CA ILE A 49 -8.03 2.70 6.06
C ILE A 49 -6.92 2.14 5.15
N ILE A 50 -5.68 2.63 5.29
CA ILE A 50 -4.54 2.12 4.51
C ILE A 50 -4.31 0.65 4.83
N GLU A 51 -4.28 0.28 6.11
CA GLU A 51 -4.12 -1.10 6.56
C GLU A 51 -5.21 -2.01 5.99
N MET A 52 -6.47 -1.58 6.04
CA MET A 52 -7.58 -2.32 5.43
C MET A 52 -7.43 -2.45 3.91
N ALA A 53 -7.02 -1.37 3.23
CA ALA A 53 -6.88 -1.35 1.77
C ALA A 53 -5.78 -2.30 1.28
N VAL A 54 -4.62 -2.34 1.95
CA VAL A 54 -3.49 -3.20 1.56
C VAL A 54 -3.67 -4.65 2.02
N ASN A 55 -4.63 -4.94 2.89
CA ASN A 55 -4.97 -6.31 3.31
C ASN A 55 -6.28 -6.82 2.70
N ASN A 56 -6.82 -6.14 1.67
CA ASN A 56 -8.04 -6.58 0.99
C ASN A 56 -7.76 -6.91 -0.48
N PRO A 57 -7.87 -8.20 -0.90
CA PRO A 57 -7.62 -8.63 -2.27
C PRO A 57 -8.43 -7.90 -3.33
N GLU A 58 -9.68 -7.54 -3.02
CA GLU A 58 -10.56 -6.83 -3.96
C GLU A 58 -10.10 -5.38 -4.18
N ILE A 59 -9.63 -4.70 -3.13
CA ILE A 59 -9.10 -3.35 -3.23
C ILE A 59 -7.77 -3.37 -4.00
N ILE A 60 -6.90 -4.34 -3.71
CA ILE A 60 -5.64 -4.54 -4.43
C ILE A 60 -5.91 -4.79 -5.91
N LYS A 61 -6.84 -5.70 -6.24
CA LYS A 61 -7.26 -5.99 -7.61
C LYS A 61 -7.79 -4.72 -8.30
N TRP A 62 -8.66 -3.98 -7.63
CA TRP A 62 -9.20 -2.72 -8.16
C TRP A 62 -8.11 -1.72 -8.51
N PHE A 63 -7.09 -1.54 -7.66
CA PHE A 63 -5.96 -0.67 -7.96
C PHE A 63 -5.17 -1.16 -9.18
N GLN A 64 -4.87 -2.45 -9.24
CA GLN A 64 -4.14 -3.04 -10.37
C GLN A 64 -4.89 -2.92 -11.70
N ASP A 65 -6.22 -3.05 -11.67
CA ASP A 65 -7.08 -2.87 -12.84
C ASP A 65 -7.18 -1.40 -13.24
N LYS A 66 -7.37 -0.49 -12.27
CA LYS A 66 -7.44 0.95 -12.49
C LYS A 66 -6.17 1.51 -13.15
N TYR A 67 -5.01 1.03 -12.72
CA TYR A 67 -3.71 1.45 -13.27
C TYR A 67 -3.23 0.57 -14.42
N LYS A 68 -4.05 -0.39 -14.89
CA LYS A 68 -3.75 -1.29 -16.01
C LYS A 68 -2.39 -1.98 -15.86
N VAL A 69 -2.11 -2.51 -14.67
CA VAL A 69 -0.85 -3.21 -14.37
C VAL A 69 -0.73 -4.45 -15.26
N SER A 70 0.40 -4.57 -15.95
CA SER A 70 0.77 -5.71 -16.79
C SER A 70 0.68 -7.01 -16.00
N PRO A 71 0.23 -8.13 -16.61
CA PRO A 71 0.07 -9.41 -15.90
C PRO A 71 1.33 -9.85 -15.12
N ASN A 72 2.52 -9.60 -15.67
CA ASN A 72 3.81 -9.97 -15.07
C ASN A 72 4.23 -9.08 -13.89
N ASP A 73 3.64 -7.89 -13.75
CA ASP A 73 3.92 -6.96 -12.65
C ASP A 73 2.83 -7.00 -11.58
N ARG A 74 1.82 -7.87 -11.76
CA ARG A 74 0.71 -7.95 -10.82
C ARG A 74 1.16 -8.56 -9.50
N VAL A 75 0.65 -7.98 -8.42
CA VAL A 75 0.76 -8.49 -7.08
C VAL A 75 -0.37 -9.48 -6.83
N ILE A 76 0.00 -10.67 -6.37
CA ILE A 76 -0.89 -11.74 -5.95
C ILE A 76 -0.94 -11.72 -4.42
N PRO A 77 -2.06 -11.31 -3.81
CA PRO A 77 -2.25 -11.42 -2.37
C PRO A 77 -2.45 -12.89 -1.99
N ILE A 78 -1.60 -13.39 -1.11
CA ILE A 78 -1.68 -14.74 -0.55
C ILE A 78 -2.01 -14.59 0.93
N ARG A 79 -3.10 -15.22 1.35
CA ARG A 79 -3.43 -15.32 2.77
C ARG A 79 -2.50 -16.33 3.42
N SER A 80 -1.70 -15.85 4.36
CA SER A 80 -0.90 -16.69 5.24
C SER A 80 -1.79 -17.37 6.27
N SER A 81 -1.27 -18.44 6.89
CA SER A 81 -1.97 -19.21 7.92
C SER A 81 -2.27 -18.42 9.21
N ASP A 82 -1.60 -17.29 9.41
CA ASP A 82 -1.81 -16.33 10.50
C ASP A 82 -2.89 -15.28 10.18
N GLY A 83 -3.50 -15.32 8.99
CA GLY A 83 -4.50 -14.37 8.53
C GLY A 83 -3.93 -13.10 7.88
N ASN A 84 -2.61 -12.93 7.86
CA ASN A 84 -1.97 -11.79 7.19
C ASN A 84 -1.92 -11.98 5.68
N ILE A 85 -1.99 -10.87 4.91
CA ILE A 85 -1.80 -10.93 3.46
C ILE A 85 -0.33 -10.68 3.12
N GLN A 86 0.29 -11.67 2.49
CA GLN A 86 1.60 -11.54 1.89
C GLN A 86 1.48 -11.33 0.38
N TYR A 87 2.33 -10.46 -0.15
CA TYR A 87 2.38 -10.18 -1.59
C TYR A 87 3.42 -11.08 -2.25
N LYS A 88 3.02 -11.76 -3.33
CA LYS A 88 3.95 -12.34 -4.30
C LYS A 88 3.83 -11.58 -5.62
N ARG A 89 4.96 -11.29 -6.26
CA ARG A 89 4.97 -10.81 -7.64
C ARG A 89 4.57 -11.96 -8.56
N GLY A 90 3.66 -11.72 -9.50
CA GLY A 90 3.41 -12.64 -10.60
C GLY A 90 4.69 -12.85 -11.38
N ILE A 91 5.03 -14.11 -11.67
CA ILE A 91 6.15 -14.48 -12.54
C ILE A 91 5.54 -15.12 -13.78
#